data_AF-A0A0L9VBB2-F1
#
_entry.id   AF-A0A0L9VBB2-F1
#
_cell.length_a   1.000
_cell.length_b   1.000
_cell.length_c   1.000
_cell.angle_alpha   90.00
_cell.angle_beta   90.00
_cell.angle_gamma   90.00
#
_symmetry.space_group_name_H-M   'P 1'
#
loop_
_entity.id
_entity.type
_entity.pdbx_description
1 polymer ?
#
loop_
_entity_poly.entity_id
_entity_poly.type
_entity_poly.pdbx_seq_one_letter_code
_entity_poly.pdbx_strand_id
1 'polypeptide(L)'
;MSVSASPAPLLGDQLCENGYECVKILPATNDAHGGVIVDLKEAMDSEVFATLLRSSLLHWKKQGKDGVWIKLPIELVNLVETAVKEGFWYHHAEPNYLMLVYWIPKTGCTIPPNASHCVGVGAIVLNDKKEVLVVQEKRGGFHGIGVWKIPTGVVDAGEEIFEAAIREVKEETGIDTEFTEVLAFRHTHNSFFGKSDLSFVCMLRPLSFDIKKQDLEIEAAQWMPFEEFAEQPFNQMHEPFKYMIELCMAKVENVYDGFSPRPVSSYFVEELNCLYLNGHDLDKTS
;
A
#
# COMPACT_ATOMS: atom_id res chain seq x y z
N MET A 1 -62.27 -25.18 10.00
CA MET A 1 -61.96 -24.47 8.74
C MET A 1 -60.46 -24.54 8.56
N SER A 2 -60.03 -25.23 7.51
CA SER A 2 -58.65 -25.58 7.19
C SER A 2 -57.87 -24.35 6.70
N VAL A 3 -56.72 -24.09 7.31
CA VAL A 3 -55.78 -23.05 6.87
C VAL A 3 -54.74 -23.73 5.99
N SER A 4 -54.81 -23.48 4.68
CA SER A 4 -53.82 -23.95 3.70
C SER A 4 -52.56 -23.10 3.77
N ALA A 5 -51.46 -23.70 4.21
CA ALA A 5 -50.12 -23.10 4.08
C ALA A 5 -49.66 -23.20 2.62
N SER A 6 -49.18 -22.09 2.05
CA SER A 6 -48.54 -22.07 0.73
C SER A 6 -47.09 -22.56 0.88
N PRO A 7 -46.53 -23.37 -0.04
CA PRO A 7 -45.12 -23.75 0.02
C PRO A 7 -44.23 -22.59 -0.44
N ALA A 8 -43.05 -22.47 0.18
CA ALA A 8 -41.97 -21.60 -0.26
C ALA A 8 -41.49 -21.97 -1.67
N PRO A 9 -40.95 -21.02 -2.47
CA PRO A 9 -40.48 -21.32 -3.81
C PRO A 9 -39.21 -22.18 -3.73
N LEU A 10 -39.29 -23.38 -4.28
CA LEU A 10 -38.15 -24.26 -4.54
C LEU A 10 -37.21 -23.54 -5.52
N LEU A 11 -35.96 -23.31 -5.11
CA LEU A 11 -34.88 -22.93 -6.02
C LEU A 11 -34.81 -24.00 -7.11
N GLY A 12 -34.92 -23.56 -8.37
CA GLY A 12 -35.05 -24.45 -9.53
C GLY A 12 -33.88 -25.42 -9.68
N ASP A 13 -34.21 -26.70 -9.80
CA ASP A 13 -33.31 -27.73 -10.30
C ASP A 13 -33.04 -27.48 -11.79
N GLN A 14 -31.86 -26.96 -12.12
CA GLN A 14 -31.34 -27.01 -13.49
C GLN A 14 -30.70 -28.38 -13.72
N LEU A 15 -31.37 -29.21 -14.51
CA LEU A 15 -30.87 -30.48 -15.03
C LEU A 15 -29.76 -30.20 -16.06
N CYS A 16 -28.55 -30.70 -15.81
CA CYS A 16 -27.46 -30.71 -16.78
C CYS A 16 -27.70 -31.86 -17.79
N GLU A 17 -27.56 -31.61 -19.10
CA GLU A 17 -28.01 -32.44 -20.24
C GLU A 17 -27.51 -33.90 -20.32
N ASN A 18 -26.69 -34.39 -19.39
CA ASN A 18 -26.02 -35.70 -19.49
C ASN A 18 -26.23 -36.69 -18.33
N GLY A 19 -27.26 -36.53 -17.47
CA GLY A 19 -27.65 -37.58 -16.52
C GLY A 19 -26.65 -37.89 -15.40
N TYR A 20 -25.64 -37.04 -15.19
CA TYR A 20 -24.79 -37.02 -14.01
C TYR A 20 -25.22 -35.82 -13.14
N GLU A 21 -25.32 -36.02 -11.82
CA GLU A 21 -25.54 -34.92 -10.87
C GLU A 21 -24.56 -33.79 -11.17
N CYS A 22 -25.09 -32.60 -11.43
CA CYS A 22 -24.27 -31.42 -11.63
C CYS A 22 -23.56 -31.13 -10.30
N VAL A 23 -22.26 -31.44 -10.22
CA VAL A 23 -21.45 -31.20 -9.03
C VAL A 23 -21.57 -29.71 -8.70
N LYS A 24 -22.26 -29.38 -7.61
CA LYS A 24 -22.36 -28.00 -7.15
C LYS A 24 -20.96 -27.54 -6.73
N ILE A 25 -20.45 -26.54 -7.43
CA ILE A 25 -19.17 -25.89 -7.15
C ILE A 25 -19.41 -24.42 -6.77
N LEU A 26 -18.45 -23.83 -6.09
CA LEU A 26 -18.45 -22.41 -5.77
C LEU A 26 -18.32 -21.59 -7.07
N PRO A 27 -19.09 -20.50 -7.22
CA PRO A 27 -18.92 -19.59 -8.34
C PRO A 27 -17.53 -18.97 -8.27
N ALA A 28 -16.82 -18.96 -9.40
CA ALA A 28 -15.47 -18.42 -9.49
C ALA A 28 -15.19 -17.81 -10.87
N THR A 29 -14.27 -16.86 -10.89
CA THR A 29 -13.71 -16.26 -12.11
C THR A 29 -12.27 -16.70 -12.29
N ASN A 30 -11.81 -16.87 -13.53
CA ASN A 30 -10.40 -17.16 -13.80
C ASN A 30 -9.55 -15.91 -13.58
N ASP A 31 -8.37 -16.06 -12.96
CA ASP A 31 -7.35 -15.01 -12.96
C ASP A 31 -6.47 -15.07 -14.23
N ALA A 32 -5.57 -14.10 -14.39
CA ALA A 32 -4.66 -14.00 -15.54
C ALA A 32 -3.50 -15.01 -15.52
N HIS A 33 -3.35 -15.78 -14.43
CA HIS A 33 -2.21 -16.66 -14.16
C HIS A 33 -2.60 -18.14 -14.07
N GLY A 34 -3.79 -18.51 -14.56
CA GLY A 34 -4.25 -19.90 -14.57
C GLY A 34 -4.90 -20.37 -13.26
N GLY A 35 -5.11 -19.46 -12.31
CA GLY A 35 -5.87 -19.70 -11.09
C GLY A 35 -7.34 -19.32 -11.20
N VAL A 36 -8.01 -19.30 -10.05
CA VAL A 36 -9.44 -18.97 -9.89
C VAL A 36 -9.67 -18.12 -8.64
N ILE A 37 -10.67 -17.24 -8.69
CA ILE A 37 -11.07 -16.35 -7.61
C ILE A 37 -12.52 -16.63 -7.25
N VAL A 38 -12.77 -17.00 -6.00
CA VAL A 38 -14.10 -17.12 -5.40
C VAL A 38 -14.39 -15.85 -4.63
N ASP A 39 -15.45 -15.13 -5.03
CA ASP A 39 -15.95 -13.94 -4.36
C ASP A 39 -17.22 -14.29 -3.59
N LEU A 40 -17.08 -14.55 -2.27
CA LEU A 40 -18.20 -14.96 -1.42
C LEU A 40 -19.07 -13.74 -1.09
N LYS A 41 -20.38 -13.87 -1.28
CA LYS A 41 -21.34 -12.77 -1.06
C LYS A 41 -22.52 -13.14 -0.17
N GLU A 42 -22.89 -14.42 -0.17
CA GLU A 42 -24.08 -14.90 0.52
C GLU A 42 -23.70 -15.68 1.78
N ALA A 43 -24.49 -15.50 2.83
CA ALA A 43 -24.36 -16.26 4.06
C ALA A 43 -24.54 -17.75 3.78
N MET A 44 -23.64 -18.56 4.35
CA MET A 44 -23.62 -19.99 4.15
C MET A 44 -23.23 -20.70 5.45
N ASP A 45 -23.80 -21.87 5.66
CA ASP A 45 -23.37 -22.77 6.73
C ASP A 45 -21.98 -23.34 6.44
N SER A 46 -21.17 -23.50 7.49
CA SER A 46 -19.78 -23.92 7.39
C SER A 46 -19.61 -25.36 6.84
N GLU A 47 -20.57 -26.27 7.08
CA GLU A 47 -20.54 -27.64 6.53
C GLU A 47 -20.93 -27.66 5.05
N VAL A 48 -21.91 -26.84 4.67
CA VAL A 48 -22.30 -26.64 3.28
C VAL A 48 -21.12 -26.07 2.49
N PHE A 49 -20.46 -25.04 3.03
CA PHE A 49 -19.28 -24.45 2.43
C PHE A 49 -18.14 -25.46 2.28
N ALA A 50 -17.86 -26.29 3.30
CA ALA A 50 -16.84 -27.32 3.23
C ALA A 50 -17.09 -28.30 2.06
N THR A 51 -18.35 -28.73 1.90
CA THR A 51 -18.75 -29.67 0.84
C THR A 51 -18.56 -29.06 -0.55
N LEU A 52 -18.99 -27.80 -0.73
CA LEU A 52 -18.81 -27.08 -1.99
C LEU A 52 -17.33 -26.81 -2.27
N LEU A 53 -16.56 -26.40 -1.27
CA LEU A 53 -15.14 -26.10 -1.42
C LEU A 53 -14.35 -27.35 -1.87
N ARG A 54 -14.55 -28.49 -1.22
CA ARG A 54 -13.91 -29.77 -1.61
C ARG A 54 -14.25 -30.18 -3.04
N SER A 55 -15.53 -30.08 -3.40
CA SER A 55 -16.01 -30.41 -4.74
C SER A 55 -15.39 -29.47 -5.79
N SER A 56 -15.27 -28.19 -5.45
CA SER A 56 -14.67 -27.16 -6.31
C SER A 56 -13.17 -27.38 -6.50
N LEU A 57 -12.42 -27.67 -5.43
CA LEU A 57 -10.99 -27.99 -5.51
C LEU A 57 -10.71 -29.20 -6.41
N LEU A 58 -11.52 -30.26 -6.31
CA LEU A 58 -11.41 -31.41 -7.20
C LEU A 58 -11.70 -31.05 -8.66
N HIS A 59 -12.68 -30.18 -8.89
CA HIS A 59 -13.04 -29.71 -10.22
C HIS A 59 -11.92 -28.86 -10.84
N TRP A 60 -11.43 -27.85 -10.13
CA TRP A 60 -10.35 -26.98 -10.59
C TRP A 60 -9.04 -27.73 -10.78
N LYS A 61 -8.75 -28.73 -9.94
CA LYS A 61 -7.61 -29.63 -10.15
C LYS A 61 -7.70 -30.39 -11.47
N LYS A 62 -8.88 -30.90 -11.85
CA LYS A 62 -9.08 -31.58 -13.15
C LYS A 62 -8.91 -30.63 -14.34
N GLN A 63 -9.22 -29.34 -14.14
CA GLN A 63 -9.01 -28.29 -15.15
C GLN A 63 -7.56 -27.80 -15.22
N GLY A 64 -6.66 -28.31 -14.38
CA GLY A 64 -5.27 -27.86 -14.32
C GLY A 64 -5.14 -26.42 -13.79
N LYS A 65 -6.02 -26.02 -12.87
CA LYS A 65 -5.89 -24.74 -12.16
C LYS A 65 -4.81 -24.81 -11.10
N ASP A 66 -4.14 -23.68 -10.90
CA ASP A 66 -3.03 -23.57 -9.97
C ASP A 66 -3.44 -22.94 -8.63
N GLY A 67 -3.53 -21.61 -8.59
CA GLY A 67 -3.93 -20.84 -7.40
C GLY A 67 -5.46 -20.74 -7.25
N VAL A 68 -5.96 -20.91 -6.03
CA VAL A 68 -7.36 -20.70 -5.67
C VAL A 68 -7.41 -19.60 -4.62
N TRP A 69 -8.09 -18.50 -4.95
CA TRP A 69 -8.29 -17.36 -4.08
C TRP A 69 -9.71 -17.36 -3.53
N ILE A 70 -9.86 -17.05 -2.25
CA ILE A 70 -11.17 -16.84 -1.62
C ILE A 70 -11.18 -15.46 -0.99
N LYS A 71 -11.97 -14.57 -1.58
CA LYS A 71 -12.33 -13.30 -0.97
C LYS A 71 -13.53 -13.53 -0.06
N LEU A 72 -13.32 -13.34 1.24
CA LEU A 72 -14.31 -13.60 2.28
C LEU A 72 -14.63 -12.29 3.01
N PRO A 73 -15.83 -11.72 2.82
CA PRO A 73 -16.30 -10.56 3.58
C PRO A 73 -16.32 -10.81 5.08
N ILE A 74 -16.06 -9.77 5.88
CA ILE A 74 -15.97 -9.88 7.35
C ILE A 74 -17.23 -10.48 8.00
N GLU A 75 -18.40 -10.30 7.37
CA GLU A 75 -19.68 -10.87 7.82
C GLU A 75 -19.73 -12.40 7.71
N LEU A 76 -18.89 -12.99 6.85
CA LEU A 76 -18.80 -14.44 6.59
C LEU A 76 -17.65 -15.09 7.37
N VAL A 77 -17.19 -14.47 8.46
CA VAL A 77 -16.08 -14.96 9.30
C VAL A 77 -16.25 -16.41 9.78
N ASN A 78 -17.49 -16.88 9.88
CA ASN A 78 -17.81 -18.27 10.24
C ASN A 78 -17.24 -19.31 9.24
N LEU A 79 -16.87 -18.88 8.03
CA LEU A 79 -16.31 -19.75 6.98
C LEU A 79 -14.77 -19.81 6.99
N VAL A 80 -14.10 -18.93 7.74
CA VAL A 80 -12.62 -18.84 7.76
C VAL A 80 -11.99 -20.13 8.29
N GLU A 81 -12.47 -20.63 9.44
CA GLU A 81 -11.96 -21.87 10.04
C GLU A 81 -12.10 -23.05 9.06
N THR A 82 -13.23 -23.13 8.36
CA THR A 82 -13.47 -24.18 7.36
C THR A 82 -12.47 -24.09 6.22
N ALA A 83 -12.24 -22.90 5.64
CA ALA A 83 -11.26 -22.75 4.57
C ALA A 83 -9.85 -23.16 5.01
N VAL A 84 -9.43 -22.75 6.21
CA VAL A 84 -8.11 -23.10 6.76
C VAL A 84 -7.98 -24.62 6.98
N LYS A 85 -9.03 -25.29 7.45
CA LYS A 85 -9.05 -26.76 7.58
C LYS A 85 -8.90 -27.49 6.25
N GLU A 86 -9.35 -26.88 5.15
CA GLU A 86 -9.13 -27.41 3.79
C GLU A 86 -7.75 -27.03 3.20
N GLY A 87 -6.89 -26.37 3.99
CA GLY A 87 -5.50 -26.09 3.63
C GLY A 87 -5.23 -24.69 3.09
N PHE A 88 -6.23 -23.81 3.06
CA PHE A 88 -6.01 -22.40 2.70
C PHE A 88 -5.20 -21.69 3.78
N TRP A 89 -4.38 -20.71 3.37
CA TRP A 89 -3.70 -19.79 4.27
C TRP A 89 -4.07 -18.35 3.96
N TYR A 90 -3.80 -17.45 4.92
CA TYR A 90 -4.06 -16.03 4.75
C TYR A 90 -3.03 -15.42 3.80
N HIS A 91 -3.51 -14.66 2.82
CA HIS A 91 -2.65 -13.84 1.98
C HIS A 91 -2.64 -12.40 2.50
N HIS A 92 -3.80 -11.73 2.49
CA HIS A 92 -3.93 -10.35 2.95
C HIS A 92 -5.32 -10.11 3.53
N ALA A 93 -5.50 -8.98 4.22
CA ALA A 93 -6.79 -8.55 4.73
C ALA A 93 -6.92 -7.04 4.55
N GLU A 94 -8.15 -6.63 4.29
CA GLU A 94 -8.61 -5.25 4.33
C GLU A 94 -9.64 -5.11 5.46
N PRO A 95 -10.06 -3.89 5.85
CA PRO A 95 -10.99 -3.70 6.97
C PRO A 95 -12.30 -4.51 6.86
N ASN A 96 -12.74 -4.85 5.64
CA ASN A 96 -14.01 -5.52 5.37
C ASN A 96 -13.87 -6.91 4.73
N TYR A 97 -12.67 -7.42 4.46
CA TYR A 97 -12.52 -8.79 3.93
C TYR A 97 -11.18 -9.42 4.25
N LEU A 98 -11.16 -10.75 4.27
CA LEU A 98 -9.97 -11.59 4.31
C LEU A 98 -9.76 -12.26 2.95
N MET A 99 -8.55 -12.16 2.39
CA MET A 99 -8.13 -12.94 1.23
C MET A 99 -7.37 -14.18 1.69
N LEU A 100 -7.94 -15.36 1.41
CA LEU A 100 -7.27 -16.63 1.58
C LEU A 100 -6.80 -17.17 0.23
N VAL A 101 -5.74 -17.97 0.25
CA VAL A 101 -5.23 -18.61 -0.95
C VAL A 101 -4.83 -20.06 -0.69
N TYR A 102 -4.95 -20.88 -1.72
CA TYR A 102 -4.53 -22.27 -1.76
C TYR A 102 -3.82 -22.57 -3.08
N TRP A 103 -2.77 -23.40 -3.04
CA TRP A 103 -2.04 -23.86 -4.21
C TRP A 103 -2.36 -25.33 -4.47
N ILE A 104 -3.04 -25.62 -5.59
CA ILE A 104 -3.44 -26.98 -5.96
C ILE A 104 -2.24 -27.86 -6.35
N PRO A 105 -1.26 -27.39 -7.14
CA PRO A 105 -0.14 -28.23 -7.57
C PRO A 105 0.74 -28.68 -6.40
N LYS A 106 1.38 -29.84 -6.56
CA LYS A 106 2.43 -30.31 -5.63
C LYS A 106 3.81 -29.71 -5.90
N THR A 107 3.93 -28.92 -6.97
CA THR A 107 5.15 -28.19 -7.34
C THR A 107 5.33 -26.97 -6.45
N GLY A 108 6.47 -26.28 -6.60
CA GLY A 108 6.70 -25.01 -5.91
C GLY A 108 5.55 -24.02 -6.16
N CYS A 109 5.13 -23.35 -5.09
CA CYS A 109 4.11 -22.31 -5.14
C CYS A 109 4.72 -21.03 -5.73
N THR A 110 4.07 -20.46 -6.75
CA THR A 110 4.50 -19.22 -7.40
C THR A 110 3.66 -18.01 -7.01
N ILE A 111 2.70 -18.19 -6.09
CA ILE A 111 1.93 -17.07 -5.54
C ILE A 111 2.89 -16.15 -4.80
N PRO A 112 2.98 -14.87 -5.17
CA PRO A 112 3.81 -13.93 -4.44
C PRO A 112 3.29 -13.76 -3.01
N PRO A 113 4.17 -13.53 -2.02
CA PRO A 113 3.71 -13.13 -0.70
C PRO A 113 3.02 -11.75 -0.77
N ASN A 114 2.24 -11.44 0.26
CA ASN A 114 1.60 -10.14 0.41
C ASN A 114 2.61 -8.98 0.53
N ALA A 115 2.11 -7.75 0.40
CA ALA A 115 2.84 -6.50 0.53
C ALA A 115 3.85 -6.54 1.68
N SER A 116 5.14 -6.52 1.30
CA SER A 116 6.28 -6.67 2.19
C SER A 116 6.82 -5.34 2.72
N HIS A 117 6.36 -4.23 2.16
CA HIS A 117 6.87 -2.89 2.43
C HIS A 117 5.75 -1.95 2.87
N CYS A 118 6.05 -1.11 3.84
CA CYS A 118 5.40 0.18 4.02
C CYS A 118 6.21 1.23 3.24
N VAL A 119 5.53 2.18 2.62
CA VAL A 119 6.17 3.26 1.87
C VAL A 119 5.96 4.56 2.63
N GLY A 120 7.03 5.31 2.83
CA GLY A 120 6.99 6.60 3.51
C GLY A 120 7.70 7.68 2.70
N VAL A 121 7.43 8.93 3.09
CA VAL A 121 8.04 10.13 2.51
C VAL A 121 8.59 11.02 3.62
N GLY A 122 9.70 11.70 3.33
CA GLY A 122 10.20 12.83 4.11
C GLY A 122 10.40 14.02 3.18
N ALA A 123 9.87 15.18 3.55
CA ALA A 123 9.81 16.35 2.69
C ALA A 123 10.79 17.44 3.15
N ILE A 124 11.88 17.63 2.41
CA ILE A 124 12.75 18.80 2.56
C ILE A 124 12.09 19.97 1.83
N VAL A 125 11.51 20.90 2.57
CA VAL A 125 10.93 22.12 2.02
C VAL A 125 11.89 23.27 2.28
N LEU A 126 12.58 23.77 1.25
CA LEU A 126 13.57 24.83 1.37
C LEU A 126 13.06 26.11 0.70
N ASN A 127 13.13 27.24 1.41
CA ASN A 127 12.76 28.54 0.86
C ASN A 127 13.97 29.31 0.29
N ASP A 128 13.71 30.44 -0.39
CA ASP A 128 14.76 31.28 -1.00
C ASP A 128 15.71 31.93 0.01
N LYS A 129 15.35 31.95 1.30
CA LYS A 129 16.21 32.44 2.41
C LYS A 129 17.12 31.35 2.98
N LYS A 130 17.12 30.14 2.39
CA LYS A 130 17.82 28.96 2.90
C LYS A 130 17.32 28.54 4.29
N GLU A 131 16.03 28.69 4.54
CA GLU A 131 15.37 28.12 5.72
C GLU A 131 14.59 26.88 5.30
N VAL A 132 14.68 25.83 6.11
CA VAL A 132 13.98 24.56 5.94
C VAL A 132 12.75 24.52 6.86
N LEU A 133 11.64 24.02 6.34
CA LEU A 133 10.45 23.76 7.14
C LEU A 133 10.70 22.54 8.02
N VAL A 134 10.55 22.71 9.33
CA VAL A 134 10.78 21.65 10.31
C VAL A 134 9.65 21.57 11.31
N VAL A 135 9.45 20.36 11.83
CA VAL A 135 8.42 20.01 12.80
C VAL A 135 9.01 19.29 14.01
N GLN A 136 8.28 19.35 15.12
CA GLN A 136 8.45 18.49 16.29
C GLN A 136 7.17 17.69 16.50
N GLU A 137 7.30 16.38 16.70
CA GLU A 137 6.15 15.49 16.90
C GLU A 137 5.67 15.46 18.36
N LYS A 138 4.35 15.40 18.55
CA LYS A 138 3.69 15.22 19.86
C LYS A 138 3.77 13.77 20.36
N ARG A 139 4.01 12.83 19.47
CA ARG A 139 4.03 11.39 19.75
C ARG A 139 5.02 10.72 18.79
N GLY A 140 5.69 9.67 19.25
CA GLY A 140 6.67 8.92 18.45
C GLY A 140 8.06 8.90 19.08
N GLY A 141 9.05 8.47 18.30
CA GLY A 141 10.44 8.28 18.75
C GLY A 141 11.20 9.58 19.02
N PHE A 142 10.73 10.70 18.50
CA PHE A 142 11.29 12.04 18.65
C PHE A 142 10.49 12.92 19.63
N HIS A 143 9.42 12.40 20.23
CA HIS A 143 8.66 13.16 21.21
C HIS A 143 9.51 13.50 22.45
N GLY A 144 9.49 14.78 22.85
CA GLY A 144 10.11 15.25 24.09
C GLY A 144 11.63 15.30 24.11
N ILE A 145 12.31 14.91 23.01
CA ILE A 145 13.78 14.99 22.91
C ILE A 145 14.27 16.29 22.24
N GLY A 146 13.35 17.16 21.81
CA GLY A 146 13.66 18.50 21.28
C GLY A 146 14.28 18.52 19.88
N VAL A 147 14.25 17.40 19.16
CA VAL A 147 14.80 17.29 17.80
C VAL A 147 13.80 17.84 16.78
N TRP A 148 14.26 18.76 15.93
CA TRP A 148 13.52 19.24 14.77
C TRP A 148 13.79 18.34 13.58
N LYS A 149 12.74 17.78 13.00
CA LYS A 149 12.81 16.92 11.81
C LYS A 149 12.08 17.58 10.64
N ILE A 150 12.35 17.08 9.44
CA ILE A 150 11.51 17.41 8.27
C ILE A 150 10.12 16.77 8.42
N PRO A 151 9.07 17.32 7.77
CA PRO A 151 7.78 16.66 7.66
C PRO A 151 7.90 15.26 7.08
N THR A 152 7.17 14.30 7.64
CA THR A 152 7.25 12.89 7.25
C THR A 152 5.91 12.19 7.40
N GLY A 153 5.58 11.30 6.48
CA GLY A 153 4.44 10.40 6.67
C GLY A 153 4.43 9.20 5.73
N VAL A 154 3.28 8.54 5.64
CA VAL A 154 3.12 7.30 4.87
C VAL A 154 2.43 7.60 3.55
N VAL A 155 2.77 6.83 2.52
CA VAL A 155 2.08 6.88 1.22
C VAL A 155 0.84 6.00 1.30
N ASP A 156 -0.31 6.58 0.98
CA ASP A 156 -1.58 5.85 0.97
C ASP A 156 -1.68 4.88 -0.22
N ALA A 157 -2.56 3.88 -0.10
CA ALA A 157 -2.77 2.93 -1.18
C ALA A 157 -3.34 3.62 -2.43
N GLY A 158 -2.59 3.57 -3.53
CA GLY A 158 -2.94 4.22 -4.80
C GLY A 158 -2.48 5.68 -4.91
N GLU A 159 -1.76 6.20 -3.92
CA GLU A 159 -1.21 7.56 -3.92
C GLU A 159 0.19 7.61 -4.55
N GLU A 160 0.47 8.66 -5.33
CA GLU A 160 1.82 8.90 -5.87
C GLU A 160 2.76 9.46 -4.80
N ILE A 161 4.06 9.12 -4.88
CA ILE A 161 5.06 9.54 -3.86
C ILE A 161 5.14 11.07 -3.76
N PHE A 162 4.99 11.78 -4.90
CA PHE A 162 5.02 13.24 -4.90
C PHE A 162 3.76 13.83 -4.27
N GLU A 163 2.60 13.20 -4.45
CA GLU A 163 1.33 13.62 -3.85
C GLU A 163 1.37 13.44 -2.34
N ALA A 164 1.85 12.28 -1.88
CA ALA A 164 2.05 12.02 -0.45
C ALA A 164 2.96 13.08 0.18
N ALA A 165 4.09 13.40 -0.44
CA ALA A 165 5.00 14.41 0.10
C ALA A 165 4.37 15.81 0.21
N ILE A 166 3.55 16.21 -0.78
CA ILE A 166 2.80 17.47 -0.75
C ILE A 166 1.71 17.43 0.33
N ARG A 167 0.95 16.34 0.40
CA ARG A 167 -0.14 16.13 1.37
C ARG A 167 0.40 16.19 2.80
N GLU A 168 1.45 15.44 3.11
CA GLU A 168 2.02 15.39 4.46
C GLU A 168 2.52 16.76 4.93
N VAL A 169 3.20 17.53 4.07
CA VAL A 169 3.59 18.91 4.40
C VAL A 169 2.35 19.76 4.69
N LYS A 170 1.31 19.64 3.85
CA LYS A 170 0.08 20.42 4.00
C LYS A 170 -0.68 20.06 5.28
N GLU A 171 -0.78 18.78 5.60
CA GLU A 171 -1.46 18.25 6.78
C GLU A 171 -0.73 18.65 8.07
N GLU A 172 0.59 18.50 8.13
CA GLU A 172 1.35 18.80 9.34
C GLU A 172 1.49 20.31 9.60
N THR A 173 1.65 21.12 8.55
CA THR A 173 2.13 22.52 8.66
C THR A 173 1.22 23.56 8.02
N GLY A 174 0.26 23.15 7.19
CA GLY A 174 -0.60 24.06 6.42
C GLY A 174 0.07 24.71 5.20
N ILE A 175 1.36 24.44 4.95
CA ILE A 175 2.12 25.03 3.85
C ILE A 175 1.77 24.36 2.52
N ASP A 176 1.50 25.18 1.52
CA ASP A 176 1.34 24.74 0.13
C ASP A 176 2.72 24.59 -0.50
N THR A 177 2.93 23.51 -1.23
CA THR A 177 4.22 23.18 -1.83
C THR A 177 4.06 22.69 -3.27
N GLU A 178 5.16 22.78 -4.00
CA GLU A 178 5.36 22.14 -5.30
C GLU A 178 6.48 21.10 -5.16
N PHE A 179 6.23 19.90 -5.69
CA PHE A 179 7.24 18.84 -5.71
C PHE A 179 8.32 19.13 -6.75
N THR A 180 9.58 18.89 -6.38
CA THR A 180 10.73 19.05 -7.27
C THR A 180 11.27 17.70 -7.74
N GLU A 181 11.74 16.88 -6.79
CA GLU A 181 12.40 15.61 -7.09
C GLU A 181 12.54 14.74 -5.84
N VAL A 182 12.75 13.44 -6.04
CA VAL A 182 13.27 12.53 -5.03
C VAL A 182 14.80 12.66 -5.00
N LEU A 183 15.37 12.99 -3.84
CA LEU A 183 16.83 13.06 -3.64
C LEU A 183 17.43 11.70 -3.31
N ALA A 184 16.71 10.87 -2.56
CA ALA A 184 17.16 9.54 -2.19
C ALA A 184 15.98 8.70 -1.72
N PHE A 185 16.22 7.40 -1.58
CA PHE A 185 15.34 6.54 -0.81
C PHE A 185 16.17 5.66 0.12
N ARG A 186 15.59 5.31 1.26
CA ARG A 186 16.18 4.42 2.26
C ARG A 186 15.32 3.17 2.37
N HIS A 187 15.98 2.02 2.39
CA HIS A 187 15.35 0.74 2.66
C HIS A 187 15.77 0.27 4.06
N THR A 188 14.80 0.07 4.95
CA THR A 188 15.03 -0.41 6.33
C THR A 188 14.23 -1.69 6.56
N HIS A 189 14.80 -2.65 7.29
CA HIS A 189 14.17 -3.94 7.56
C HIS A 189 13.64 -4.02 9.00
N ASN A 190 12.72 -4.95 9.25
CA ASN A 190 12.15 -5.23 10.57
C ASN A 190 11.50 -4.01 11.24
N SER A 191 10.73 -3.26 10.45
CA SER A 191 9.90 -2.16 10.94
C SER A 191 8.55 -2.69 11.43
N PHE A 192 7.44 -2.18 10.93
CA PHE A 192 6.08 -2.52 11.35
C PHE A 192 5.75 -4.01 11.13
N PHE A 193 5.58 -4.76 12.22
CA PHE A 193 5.26 -6.19 12.22
C PHE A 193 6.17 -7.07 11.35
N GLY A 194 7.48 -6.76 11.33
CA GLY A 194 8.47 -7.54 10.56
C GLY A 194 8.51 -7.22 9.06
N LYS A 195 7.74 -6.23 8.59
CA LYS A 195 7.83 -5.70 7.23
C LYS A 195 9.04 -4.77 7.08
N SER A 196 9.38 -4.47 5.82
CA SER A 196 10.39 -3.46 5.49
C SER A 196 9.73 -2.09 5.31
N ASP A 197 10.53 -1.05 5.44
CA ASP A 197 10.16 0.35 5.21
C ASP A 197 10.97 0.88 4.03
N LEU A 198 10.29 1.49 3.07
CA LEU A 198 10.90 2.20 1.94
C LEU A 198 10.54 3.68 2.07
N SER A 199 11.49 4.49 2.52
CA SER A 199 11.28 5.91 2.78
C SER A 199 11.97 6.78 1.73
N PHE A 200 11.20 7.65 1.06
CA PHE A 200 11.67 8.56 0.03
C PHE A 200 11.96 9.95 0.60
N VAL A 201 13.16 10.46 0.38
CA VAL A 201 13.52 11.85 0.71
C VAL A 201 13.20 12.71 -0.51
N CYS A 202 12.22 13.58 -0.36
CA CYS A 202 11.69 14.43 -1.41
C CYS A 202 12.10 15.89 -1.18
N MET A 203 12.48 16.59 -2.25
CA MET A 203 12.70 18.03 -2.24
C MET A 203 11.45 18.73 -2.76
N LEU A 204 10.98 19.74 -2.03
CA LEU A 204 9.82 20.54 -2.38
C LEU A 204 10.15 22.03 -2.26
N ARG A 205 9.40 22.84 -3.03
CA ARG A 205 9.46 24.30 -2.98
C ARG A 205 8.18 24.85 -2.33
N PRO A 206 8.28 25.77 -1.36
CA PRO A 206 7.09 26.38 -0.78
C PRO A 206 6.40 27.34 -1.76
N LEU A 207 5.08 27.31 -1.76
CA LEU A 207 4.18 28.25 -2.45
C LEU A 207 3.52 29.21 -1.46
N SER A 208 3.48 28.86 -0.18
CA SER A 208 3.03 29.71 0.93
C SER A 208 4.00 29.62 2.11
N PHE A 209 3.90 30.55 3.07
CA PHE A 209 4.88 30.70 4.16
C PHE A 209 4.26 30.77 5.56
N ASP A 210 2.94 30.99 5.65
CA ASP A 210 2.21 31.11 6.92
C ASP A 210 1.91 29.73 7.49
N ILE A 211 2.69 29.32 8.49
CA ILE A 211 2.55 28.01 9.13
C ILE A 211 1.27 27.96 9.97
N LYS A 212 0.46 26.92 9.72
CA LYS A 212 -0.72 26.53 10.50
C LYS A 212 -0.59 25.06 10.85
N LYS A 213 0.14 24.79 11.94
CA LYS A 213 0.41 23.42 12.37
C LYS A 213 -0.87 22.69 12.76
N GLN A 214 -0.86 21.38 12.56
CA GLN A 214 -1.93 20.51 13.01
C GLN A 214 -1.70 20.07 14.46
N ASP A 215 -2.72 20.25 15.31
CA ASP A 215 -2.57 20.11 16.76
C ASP A 215 -2.67 18.68 17.29
N LEU A 216 -3.03 17.68 16.48
CA LEU A 216 -3.13 16.31 16.96
C LEU A 216 -1.74 15.66 17.06
N GLU A 217 -0.87 15.93 16.09
CA GLU A 217 0.38 15.22 15.87
C GLU A 217 1.60 16.13 15.97
N ILE A 218 1.47 17.44 15.70
CA ILE A 218 2.61 18.37 15.64
C ILE A 218 2.64 19.32 16.85
N GLU A 219 3.72 19.20 17.63
CA GLU A 219 3.97 20.02 18.81
C GLU A 219 4.33 21.44 18.39
N ALA A 220 5.27 21.57 17.45
CA ALA A 220 5.72 22.83 16.92
C ALA A 220 6.16 22.69 15.46
N ALA A 221 6.06 23.78 14.70
CA ALA A 221 6.53 23.87 13.32
C ALA A 221 7.12 25.26 13.07
N GLN A 222 8.25 25.34 12.37
CA GLN A 222 8.91 26.62 12.05
C GLN A 222 9.75 26.53 10.78
N TRP A 223 10.07 27.71 10.24
CA TRP A 223 11.17 27.89 9.30
C TRP A 223 12.46 28.00 10.10
N MET A 224 13.39 27.07 9.90
CA MET A 224 14.68 27.01 10.60
C MET A 224 15.81 27.26 9.59
N PRO A 225 16.82 28.10 9.90
CA PRO A 225 18.00 28.22 9.05
C PRO A 225 18.60 26.84 8.75
N PHE A 226 18.91 26.57 7.47
CA PHE A 226 19.37 25.24 7.07
C PHE A 226 20.64 24.80 7.81
N GLU A 227 21.56 25.73 8.06
CA GLU A 227 22.78 25.47 8.85
C GLU A 227 22.45 25.06 10.28
N GLU A 228 21.50 25.72 10.94
CA GLU A 228 21.05 25.36 12.29
C GLU A 228 20.41 23.95 12.31
N PHE A 229 19.56 23.66 11.31
CA PHE A 229 18.99 22.32 11.15
C PHE A 229 20.07 21.27 10.97
N ALA A 230 21.06 21.54 10.11
CA ALA A 230 22.15 20.62 9.83
C ALA A 230 23.02 20.37 11.06
N GLU A 231 23.31 21.39 11.86
CA GLU A 231 24.17 21.33 13.04
C GLU A 231 23.52 20.69 14.27
N GLN A 232 22.22 20.37 14.23
CA GLN A 232 21.56 19.66 15.33
C GLN A 232 22.36 18.40 15.74
N PRO A 233 22.65 18.19 17.04
CA PRO A 233 23.46 17.06 17.50
C PRO A 233 22.94 15.71 16.99
N PHE A 234 21.62 15.54 16.93
CA PHE A 234 20.98 14.33 16.41
C PHE A 234 21.36 14.09 14.93
N ASN A 235 21.24 15.11 14.09
CA ASN A 235 21.56 15.03 12.67
C ASN A 235 23.05 14.75 12.42
N GLN A 236 23.92 15.25 13.31
CA GLN A 236 25.37 14.99 13.28
C GLN A 236 25.79 13.64 13.87
N MET A 237 24.93 12.96 14.61
CA MET A 237 25.22 11.63 15.17
C MET A 237 24.73 10.50 14.29
N HIS A 238 23.69 10.71 13.48
CA HIS A 238 23.03 9.64 12.72
C HIS A 238 23.28 9.77 11.22
N GLU A 239 23.99 8.79 10.64
CA GLU A 239 24.39 8.80 9.22
C GLU A 239 23.26 9.06 8.21
N PRO A 240 22.03 8.51 8.35
CA PRO A 240 20.96 8.81 7.39
C PRO A 240 20.63 10.30 7.29
N PHE A 241 20.70 11.03 8.40
CA PHE A 241 20.45 12.47 8.42
C PHE A 241 21.60 13.25 7.80
N LYS A 242 22.85 12.81 8.00
CA LYS A 242 24.02 13.40 7.32
C LYS A 242 23.89 13.31 5.81
N TYR A 243 23.62 12.12 5.27
CA TYR A 243 23.47 11.95 3.82
C TYR A 243 22.31 12.79 3.26
N MET A 244 21.19 12.87 3.99
CA MET A 244 20.07 13.74 3.61
C MET A 244 20.49 15.22 3.52
N ILE A 245 21.25 15.71 4.50
CA ILE A 245 21.76 17.09 4.53
C ILE A 245 22.76 17.31 3.39
N GLU A 246 23.71 16.40 3.18
CA GLU A 246 24.70 16.47 2.11
C GLU A 246 24.06 16.49 0.72
N LEU A 247 23.05 15.64 0.48
CA LEU A 247 22.30 15.64 -0.78
C LEU A 247 21.50 16.92 -0.98
N CYS A 248 20.86 17.45 0.07
CA CYS A 248 20.17 18.73 -0.01
C CYS A 248 21.16 19.86 -0.36
N MET A 249 22.34 19.90 0.26
CA MET A 249 23.39 20.88 -0.06
C MET A 249 23.88 20.73 -1.50
N ALA A 250 24.17 19.51 -1.92
CA ALA A 250 24.59 19.21 -3.29
C ALA A 250 23.54 19.63 -4.32
N LYS A 251 22.23 19.49 -4.00
CA LYS A 251 21.16 20.00 -4.85
C LYS A 251 21.13 21.52 -4.92
N VAL A 252 21.24 22.20 -3.78
CA VAL A 252 21.26 23.68 -3.72
C VAL A 252 22.45 24.25 -4.50
N GLU A 253 23.58 23.55 -4.49
CA GLU A 253 24.79 23.90 -5.24
C GLU A 253 24.70 23.53 -6.73
N ASN A 254 23.59 22.94 -7.19
CA ASN A 254 23.38 22.43 -8.55
C ASN A 254 24.45 21.42 -9.01
N VAL A 255 24.98 20.63 -8.06
CA VAL A 255 25.93 19.53 -8.36
C VAL A 255 25.29 18.15 -8.19
N TYR A 256 24.00 18.10 -7.83
CA TYR A 256 23.21 16.90 -7.73
C TYR A 256 21.85 17.10 -8.39
N ASP A 257 21.42 16.11 -9.16
CA ASP A 257 20.08 16.03 -9.75
C ASP A 257 19.43 14.74 -9.29
N GLY A 258 18.27 14.86 -8.65
CA GLY A 258 17.48 13.74 -8.18
C GLY A 258 16.61 13.15 -9.29
N PHE A 259 15.50 12.56 -8.88
CA PHE A 259 14.56 11.88 -9.75
C PHE A 259 13.23 12.64 -9.79
N SER A 260 12.88 13.18 -10.94
CA SER A 260 11.59 13.85 -11.14
C SER A 260 10.57 12.90 -11.78
N PRO A 261 9.28 12.99 -11.43
CA PRO A 261 8.24 12.19 -12.04
C PRO A 261 8.02 12.63 -13.49
N ARG A 262 7.92 11.67 -14.40
CA ARG A 262 7.52 11.84 -15.80
C ARG A 262 6.28 10.98 -16.04
N PRO A 263 5.13 11.59 -16.41
CA PRO A 263 3.94 10.84 -16.74
C PRO A 263 4.19 9.90 -17.92
N VAL A 264 3.78 8.65 -17.79
CA VAL A 264 3.87 7.63 -18.83
C VAL A 264 2.54 6.89 -18.95
N SER A 265 2.13 6.60 -20.18
CA SER A 265 0.96 5.78 -20.44
C SER A 265 1.24 4.34 -20.05
N SER A 266 0.41 3.75 -19.20
CA SER A 266 0.46 2.32 -18.92
C SER A 266 -0.05 1.51 -20.13
N TYR A 267 0.57 0.36 -20.38
CA TYR A 267 0.09 -0.59 -21.41
C TYR A 267 -1.11 -1.41 -20.92
N PHE A 268 -1.38 -1.43 -19.61
CA PHE A 268 -2.33 -2.36 -18.98
C PHE A 268 -3.45 -1.68 -18.19
N VAL A 269 -3.35 -0.38 -17.89
CA VAL A 269 -4.32 0.39 -17.08
C VAL A 269 -4.55 1.75 -17.74
N GLU A 270 -5.77 2.30 -17.67
CA GLU A 270 -6.10 3.62 -18.24
C GLU A 270 -5.59 4.82 -17.41
N GLU A 271 -4.97 4.55 -16.26
CA GLU A 271 -4.39 5.57 -15.38
C GLU A 271 -2.97 5.98 -15.82
N LEU A 272 -2.67 7.27 -15.64
CA LEU A 272 -1.33 7.81 -15.87
C LEU A 272 -0.42 7.35 -14.72
N ASN A 273 0.62 6.60 -15.06
CA ASN A 273 1.65 6.22 -14.09
C ASN A 273 2.82 7.21 -14.17
N CYS A 274 3.58 7.38 -13.09
CA CYS A 274 4.79 8.22 -13.11
C CYS A 274 6.07 7.37 -13.12
N LEU A 275 7.00 7.69 -14.03
CA LEU A 275 8.38 7.21 -13.99
C LEU A 275 9.26 8.24 -13.30
N TYR A 276 9.92 7.87 -12.20
CA TYR A 276 10.90 8.71 -11.53
C TYR A 276 12.27 8.50 -12.17
N LEU A 277 12.86 9.57 -12.70
CA LEU A 277 14.15 9.50 -13.42
C LEU A 277 14.93 10.80 -13.32
N ASN A 278 16.25 10.69 -13.41
CA ASN A 278 17.12 11.84 -13.60
C ASN A 278 16.95 12.33 -15.06
N GLY A 279 16.30 13.48 -15.23
CA GLY A 279 16.04 14.05 -16.56
C GLY A 279 17.28 14.65 -17.22
N HIS A 280 18.23 15.16 -16.42
CA HIS A 280 19.41 15.86 -16.91
C HIS A 280 20.32 14.94 -17.73
N ASP A 281 20.39 13.64 -17.41
CA ASP A 281 21.21 12.69 -18.17
C ASP A 281 20.53 12.17 -19.45
N LEU A 282 19.21 12.30 -19.58
CA LEU A 282 18.47 11.90 -20.78
C LEU A 282 18.40 13.03 -21.82
N ASP A 283 18.27 14.28 -21.36
CA ASP A 283 18.20 15.46 -22.23
C ASP A 283 19.55 15.82 -22.87
N LYS A 284 20.67 15.26 -22.38
CA LYS A 284 22.02 15.40 -22.98
C LYS A 284 22.20 14.60 -24.29
N THR A 285 21.25 13.74 -24.63
CA THR A 285 21.31 12.87 -25.83
C THR A 285 20.35 13.27 -26.96
N SER A 286 19.81 14.49 -26.96
CA SER A 286 18.99 15.03 -28.07
C SER A 286 19.71 16.13 -28.86
#